data_AF-A0A963N015-F1
#
_entry.id   AF-A0A963N015-F1
#
_cell.length_a   1.000
_cell.length_b   1.000
_cell.length_c   1.000
_cell.angle_alpha   90.00
_cell.angle_beta   90.00
_cell.angle_gamma   90.00
#
_symmetry.space_group_name_H-M   'P 1'
#
loop_
_entity.id
_entity.type
_entity.pdbx_description
1 polymer ?
#
loop_
_entity_poly.entity_id
_entity_poly.type
_entity_poly.pdbx_seq_one_letter_code
_entity_poly.pdbx_strand_id
1 'polypeptide(L)'
;TTPEQMKMFLTRIGIGAKAVVTGDLTQVDLPRGQVSGLREAREVLQSVRGIAMTEFLREDVVRHPLVARIVEAYERRLAEIERLAAETRARASGDPAGASDKRKP
;
A
#
# COMPACT_ATOMS: atom_id res chain seq x y z
N THR A 1 -8.22 2.88 -11.21
CA THR A 1 -8.27 3.89 -12.29
C THR A 1 -6.91 4.02 -12.94
N THR A 2 -6.85 3.96 -14.27
CA THR A 2 -5.59 4.18 -15.01
C THR A 2 -5.26 5.68 -15.14
N PRO A 3 -4.00 6.05 -15.41
CA PRO A 3 -3.58 7.39 -15.86
C PRO A 3 -4.51 8.05 -16.87
N GLU A 4 -4.85 7.33 -17.95
CA GLU A 4 -5.62 7.86 -19.06
C GLU A 4 -7.05 8.17 -18.64
N GLN A 5 -7.65 7.29 -17.84
CA GLN A 5 -8.99 7.48 -17.28
C GLN A 5 -9.03 8.68 -16.34
N MET A 6 -8.01 8.85 -15.50
CA MET A 6 -7.90 10.00 -14.59
C MET A 6 -7.76 11.31 -15.37
N LYS A 7 -6.87 11.35 -16.35
CA LYS A 7 -6.69 12.52 -17.23
C LYS A 7 -7.96 12.86 -17.99
N MET A 8 -8.66 11.86 -18.52
CA MET A 8 -9.94 12.04 -19.21
C MET A 8 -10.99 12.67 -18.30
N PHE A 9 -11.04 12.27 -17.02
CA PHE A 9 -11.96 12.87 -16.05
C PHE A 9 -11.59 14.32 -15.74
N LEU A 10 -10.34 14.58 -15.35
CA LEU A 10 -9.90 15.90 -14.87
C LEU A 10 -10.03 17.00 -15.93
N THR A 11 -9.82 16.65 -17.20
CA THR A 11 -9.95 17.58 -18.33
C THR A 11 -11.39 17.94 -18.70
N ARG A 12 -12.39 17.25 -18.12
CA ARG A 12 -13.82 17.51 -18.35
C ARG A 12 -14.45 18.42 -17.30
N ILE A 13 -13.68 18.92 -16.33
CA ILE A 13 -14.19 19.84 -15.31
C ILE A 13 -14.47 21.20 -15.97
N GLY A 14 -15.75 21.56 -16.04
CA GLY A 14 -16.21 22.80 -16.64
C GLY A 14 -16.13 24.02 -15.74
N ILE A 15 -16.46 25.19 -16.29
CA ILE A 15 -16.49 26.46 -15.55
C ILE A 15 -17.55 26.40 -14.44
N GLY A 16 -17.19 26.89 -13.25
CA GLY A 16 -18.08 26.91 -12.08
C GLY A 16 -18.26 25.55 -11.39
N ALA A 17 -17.69 24.47 -11.94
CA ALA A 17 -17.71 23.16 -11.30
C ALA A 17 -16.64 23.06 -10.20
N LYS A 18 -16.94 22.24 -9.19
CA LYS A 18 -15.97 21.75 -8.20
C LYS A 18 -15.97 20.24 -8.25
N ALA A 19 -14.79 19.64 -8.25
CA ALA A 19 -14.63 18.19 -8.21
C ALA A 19 -13.77 17.81 -7.00
N VAL A 20 -14.09 16.68 -6.38
CA VAL A 20 -13.27 16.06 -5.34
C VAL A 20 -13.01 14.63 -5.77
N VAL A 21 -11.73 14.27 -5.87
CA VAL A 21 -11.30 12.90 -6.16
C VAL A 21 -10.82 12.31 -4.84
N THR A 22 -11.38 11.17 -4.46
CA THR A 22 -11.00 10.44 -3.25
C THR A 22 -10.51 9.05 -3.61
N GLY A 23 -9.66 8.47 -2.77
CA GLY A 23 -9.20 7.09 -2.92
C GLY A 23 -8.08 6.74 -1.94
N ASP A 24 -7.81 5.46 -1.82
CA ASP A 24 -6.74 4.90 -0.99
C ASP A 24 -5.60 4.41 -1.90
N LEU A 25 -4.39 4.97 -1.73
CA LEU A 25 -3.22 4.61 -2.54
C LEU A 25 -2.74 3.18 -2.30
N THR A 26 -3.16 2.54 -1.20
CA THR A 26 -2.83 1.14 -0.88
C THR A 26 -3.78 0.15 -1.56
N GLN A 27 -4.94 0.62 -2.03
CA GLN A 27 -5.96 -0.19 -2.68
C GLN A 27 -5.92 0.03 -4.20
N VAL A 28 -5.08 -0.74 -4.88
CA VAL A 28 -4.91 -0.67 -6.33
C VAL A 28 -5.45 -1.95 -6.96
N ASP A 29 -6.64 -1.86 -7.54
CA ASP A 29 -7.30 -2.97 -8.25
C ASP A 29 -6.84 -3.12 -9.71
N LEU A 30 -5.65 -2.60 -10.06
CA LEU A 30 -5.12 -2.66 -11.42
C LEU A 30 -4.31 -3.94 -11.65
N PRO A 31 -4.20 -4.41 -12.91
CA PRO A 31 -3.27 -5.47 -13.26
C PRO A 31 -1.84 -5.16 -12.78
N ARG A 32 -1.10 -6.22 -12.42
CA ARG A 32 0.28 -6.08 -11.91
C ARG A 32 1.14 -5.27 -12.87
N GLY A 33 1.87 -4.29 -12.33
CA GLY A 33 2.79 -3.44 -13.09
C GLY A 33 2.15 -2.19 -13.70
N GLN A 34 0.82 -2.01 -13.61
CA GLN A 34 0.20 -0.74 -13.99
C GLN A 34 0.35 0.31 -12.89
N VAL A 35 0.64 1.54 -13.31
CA VAL A 35 0.65 2.72 -12.44
C VAL A 35 -0.80 3.12 -12.12
N SER A 36 -1.06 3.47 -10.86
CA SER A 36 -2.36 4.02 -10.46
C SER A 36 -2.51 5.46 -10.95
N GLY A 37 -3.61 5.77 -11.62
CA GLY A 37 -3.91 7.15 -12.05
C GLY A 37 -4.07 8.12 -10.87
N LEU A 38 -4.47 7.64 -9.68
CA LEU A 38 -4.50 8.49 -8.47
C LEU A 38 -3.10 8.84 -7.99
N ARG A 39 -2.18 7.88 -8.01
CA ARG A 39 -0.77 8.09 -7.64
C ARG A 39 -0.10 9.07 -8.60
N GLU A 40 -0.24 8.84 -9.90
CA GLU A 40 0.33 9.71 -10.92
C GLU A 40 -0.29 11.13 -10.86
N ALA A 41 -1.61 11.24 -10.74
CA ALA A 41 -2.26 12.54 -10.60
C ALA A 41 -1.79 13.31 -9.36
N ARG A 42 -1.58 12.61 -8.23
CA ARG A 42 -0.98 13.22 -7.04
C ARG A 42 0.39 13.81 -7.37
N GLU A 43 1.25 13.12 -8.11
CA GLU A 43 2.61 13.58 -8.43
C GLU A 43 2.63 14.70 -9.47
N VAL A 44 1.85 14.55 -10.55
CA VAL A 44 1.81 15.50 -11.67
C VAL A 44 1.14 16.83 -11.30
N LEU A 45 0.14 16.80 -10.41
CA LEU A 45 -0.69 17.97 -10.11
C LEU A 45 -0.26 18.76 -8.87
N GLN A 46 0.82 18.38 -8.18
CA GLN A 46 1.25 19.02 -6.91
C GLN A 46 1.49 20.52 -7.04
N SER A 47 1.96 20.97 -8.20
CA SER A 47 2.32 22.37 -8.48
C SER A 47 1.24 23.13 -9.25
N VAL A 48 0.11 22.49 -9.56
CA VAL A 48 -0.96 23.11 -10.35
C VAL A 48 -1.81 24.01 -9.44
N ARG A 49 -1.78 25.32 -9.73
CA ARG A 49 -2.59 26.31 -9.01
C ARG A 49 -4.08 25.97 -9.11
N GLY A 50 -4.78 26.07 -7.99
CA GLY A 50 -6.23 25.80 -7.90
C GLY A 50 -6.58 24.36 -7.56
N ILE A 51 -5.59 23.47 -7.39
CA ILE A 51 -5.78 22.10 -6.91
C ILE A 51 -5.19 22.00 -5.50
N ALA A 52 -5.96 21.45 -4.57
CA ALA A 52 -5.51 21.14 -3.23
C ALA A 52 -5.41 19.62 -3.06
N MET A 53 -4.36 19.17 -2.37
CA MET A 53 -4.18 17.77 -1.98
C MET A 53 -4.38 17.66 -0.47
N THR A 54 -5.24 16.75 -0.05
CA THR A 54 -5.49 16.48 1.38
C THR A 54 -5.27 15.00 1.61
N GLU A 55 -4.29 14.67 2.44
CA GLU A 55 -3.98 13.30 2.85
C GLU A 55 -4.54 13.07 4.25
N PHE A 56 -5.39 12.05 4.37
CA PHE A 56 -5.88 11.60 5.66
C PHE A 56 -4.96 10.50 6.20
N LEU A 57 -4.60 10.64 7.46
CA LEU A 57 -3.82 9.67 8.22
C LEU A 57 -4.76 8.72 8.98
N ARG A 58 -4.17 7.71 9.62
CA ARG A 58 -4.93 6.74 10.42
C ARG A 58 -5.71 7.42 11.56
N GLU A 59 -5.16 8.48 12.13
CA GLU A 59 -5.75 9.28 13.21
C GLU A 59 -6.98 10.08 12.77
N ASP A 60 -7.10 10.41 11.49
CA ASP A 60 -8.27 11.12 10.93
C ASP A 60 -9.48 10.18 10.75
N VAL A 61 -9.30 8.87 10.91
CA VAL A 61 -10.35 7.88 10.66
C VAL A 61 -11.10 7.54 11.95
N VAL A 62 -12.29 8.11 12.10
CA VAL A 62 -13.22 7.74 13.16
C VAL A 62 -13.87 6.40 12.85
N ARG A 63 -13.54 5.37 13.64
CA ARG A 63 -14.15 4.03 13.54
C ARG A 63 -15.01 3.76 14.76
N HIS A 64 -16.08 3.00 14.56
CA HIS A 64 -16.82 2.43 15.67
C HIS A 64 -15.88 1.58 16.55
N PRO A 65 -15.93 1.65 17.90
CA PRO A 65 -14.98 0.94 18.77
C PRO A 65 -14.87 -0.57 18.51
N LEU A 66 -15.97 -1.22 18.14
CA LEU A 66 -15.96 -2.63 17.72
C LEU A 66 -15.14 -2.85 16.45
N VAL A 67 -15.29 -2.00 15.44
CA VAL A 67 -14.57 -2.11 14.17
C VAL A 67 -13.07 -1.90 14.39
N ALA A 68 -12.68 -0.92 15.22
CA ALA A 68 -11.28 -0.71 15.59
C ALA A 68 -10.66 -1.98 16.20
N ARG A 69 -11.34 -2.60 17.18
CA ARG A 69 -10.87 -3.87 17.80
C ARG A 69 -10.76 -5.02 16.80
N ILE A 70 -11.67 -5.11 15.83
CA ILE A 70 -11.61 -6.12 14.75
C ILE A 70 -10.37 -5.87 13.90
N VAL A 71 -10.16 -4.64 13.42
CA VAL A 71 -8.99 -4.28 12.59
C VAL A 71 -7.68 -4.61 13.33
N GLU A 72 -7.55 -4.20 14.59
CA GLU A 72 -6.37 -4.50 15.40
C GLU A 72 -6.11 -6.00 15.56
N ALA A 73 -7.16 -6.81 15.68
CA ALA A 73 -7.01 -8.27 15.77
C ALA A 73 -6.43 -8.87 14.48
N TYR A 74 -6.89 -8.42 13.32
CA TYR A 74 -6.34 -8.83 12.02
C TYR A 74 -4.91 -8.32 11.82
N GLU A 75 -4.63 -7.06 12.16
CA GLU A 75 -3.27 -6.49 12.05
C GLU A 75 -2.26 -7.27 12.92
N ARG A 76 -2.62 -7.60 14.17
CA ARG A 76 -1.76 -8.44 15.03
C ARG A 76 -1.48 -9.80 14.41
N ARG A 77 -2.49 -10.45 13.82
CA ARG A 77 -2.32 -11.76 13.19
C ARG A 77 -1.42 -11.70 11.96
N LEU A 78 -1.56 -10.67 11.13
CA LEU A 78 -0.69 -10.46 9.97
C LEU A 78 0.76 -10.26 10.40
N ALA A 79 1.01 -9.42 11.40
CA ALA A 79 2.36 -9.19 11.93
C ALA A 79 3.00 -10.46 12.51
N GLU A 80 2.22 -11.31 13.18
CA GLU A 80 2.68 -12.62 13.66
C GLU A 80 3.08 -13.54 12.50
N ILE A 81 2.25 -13.63 11.46
CA ILE A 81 2.54 -14.44 10.26
C ILE A 81 3.82 -13.96 9.58
N GLU A 82 4.02 -12.65 9.44
CA GLU A 82 5.23 -12.07 8.84
C GLU A 82 6.48 -12.38 9.66
N ARG A 83 6.41 -12.29 11.00
CA ARG A 83 7.51 -12.66 11.89
C ARG A 83 7.88 -14.12 11.75
N LEU A 84 6.90 -15.02 11.79
CA LEU A 84 7.13 -16.46 11.62
C LEU A 84 7.74 -16.78 10.24
N ALA A 85 7.27 -16.11 9.19
CA ALA A 85 7.84 -16.25 7.85
C ALA A 85 9.29 -15.75 7.77
N ALA A 86 9.60 -14.63 8.43
CA ALA A 86 10.96 -14.09 8.51
C ALA A 86 11.90 -15.02 9.29
N GLU A 87 11.46 -15.55 10.44
CA GLU A 87 12.21 -16.53 11.23
C GLU A 87 12.47 -17.83 10.45
N THR A 88 11.48 -18.32 9.71
CA THR A 88 11.61 -19.51 8.86
C THR A 88 12.61 -19.28 7.73
N ARG A 89 12.56 -18.11 7.07
CA ARG A 89 13.53 -17.72 6.04
C ARG A 89 14.94 -17.60 6.62
N ALA A 90 15.10 -16.98 7.79
CA ALA A 90 16.38 -16.82 8.46
C ALA A 90 17.01 -18.18 8.84
N ARG A 91 16.20 -19.13 9.32
CA ARG A 91 16.66 -20.51 9.59
C ARG A 91 17.04 -21.27 8.31
N ALA A 92 16.33 -21.05 7.21
CA ALA A 92 16.65 -21.68 5.92
C ALA A 92 17.91 -21.10 5.25
N SER A 93 18.30 -19.87 5.57
CA SER A 93 19.54 -19.24 5.07
C SER A 93 20.78 -19.52 5.93
N GLY A 94 20.65 -20.24 7.06
CA GLY A 94 21.77 -20.68 7.89
C GLY A 94 22.23 -22.09 7.48
N ASP A 95 23.32 -22.17 6.72
CA ASP A 95 23.93 -23.42 6.23
C ASP A 95 24.49 -24.28 7.40
N PRO A 96 24.36 -25.63 7.40
CA PRO A 96 24.91 -26.49 8.44
C PRO A 96 26.39 -26.74 8.19
N ALA A 97 27.25 -25.83 8.62
CA ALA A 97 28.69 -26.10 8.71
C ALA A 97 28.95 -27.11 9.84
N GLY A 98 29.19 -28.39 9.51
CA GLY A 98 29.79 -29.35 10.45
C GLY A 98 29.40 -30.81 10.31
N ALA A 99 29.51 -31.41 9.13
CA ALA A 99 29.42 -32.87 9.00
C ALA A 99 30.31 -33.43 7.89
N SER A 100 31.62 -33.23 7.98
CA SER A 100 32.58 -34.01 7.21
C SER A 100 33.96 -33.97 7.85
N ASP A 101 34.31 -35.03 8.57
CA ASP A 101 35.38 -35.97 8.14
C ASP A 101 35.99 -36.70 9.34
N LYS A 102 35.50 -37.91 9.60
CA LYS A 102 36.21 -38.94 10.36
C LYS A 102 36.10 -40.25 9.59
N ARG A 103 36.87 -40.39 8.51
CA ARG A 103 37.28 -41.71 8.02
C ARG A 103 38.81 -41.79 7.94
N LYS A 104 39.38 -42.15 9.08
CA LYS A 104 40.32 -43.28 9.34
C LYS A 104 41.29 -43.71 8.20
N PRO A 105 42.35 -44.41 8.63
CA PRO A 105 43.70 -43.94 8.96
C PRO A 105 44.69 -44.05 7.77
#